data_AF-A0A1F9AE61-F1
#
_entry.id   AF-A0A1F9AE61-F1
#
_cell.length_a   1.000
_cell.length_b   1.000
_cell.length_c   1.000
_cell.angle_alpha   90.00
_cell.angle_beta   90.00
_cell.angle_gamma   90.00
#
_symmetry.space_group_name_H-M   'P 1'
#
loop_
_entity.id
_entity.type
_entity.pdbx_description
1 polymer ?
#
loop_
_entity_poly.entity_id
_entity_poly.type
_entity_poly.pdbx_seq_one_letter_code
_entity_poly.pdbx_strand_id
1 'polypeptide(L)'
;MKATKKCLGLIVPLAVVLAAGVLFAKPPAGKVLPPVTQQIAKLLADLTIVSIYNSGCGGEVSVVVKNLGPSPLPDTVWTVHTPQSAGVYLYKNGTGWGGASIWKFDTAKKLKNPGGMAIFTSTLKVTKATIKAVVDAGNVVKEANEGNNSLEVNLACSSSGTCCLDGTYDGVMQDTASATCPHPTTEKFILTISNLGCSHVVNGEVNTIKGGVPTHTYHFSGSGGGFTGTCCVLDGSLLGIAGTDTANQNIKFKGILCDKDGKWYCSDGVYTNPTGCSGKFTLQQK
;
A
#
# COMPACT_ATOMS: atom_id res chain seq x y z
N MET A 1 71.22 -19.96 -67.75
CA MET A 1 70.98 -20.68 -66.48
C MET A 1 69.48 -20.86 -66.29
N LYS A 2 69.06 -22.14 -66.31
CA LYS A 2 67.87 -22.80 -65.70
C LYS A 2 66.54 -22.01 -65.66
N ALA A 3 65.57 -22.27 -66.53
CA ALA A 3 64.67 -23.46 -66.65
C ALA A 3 63.53 -23.45 -65.62
N THR A 4 62.33 -22.98 -66.00
CA THR A 4 61.11 -23.75 -66.41
C THR A 4 60.33 -24.45 -65.30
N LYS A 5 58.99 -24.28 -65.39
CA LYS A 5 57.86 -25.24 -65.19
C LYS A 5 56.70 -24.52 -64.46
N LYS A 6 55.41 -24.67 -64.80
CA LYS A 6 54.70 -25.65 -65.64
C LYS A 6 53.29 -25.11 -65.94
N CYS A 7 52.79 -25.37 -67.15
CA CYS A 7 51.37 -25.35 -67.51
C CYS A 7 50.59 -26.53 -66.87
N LEU A 8 49.30 -26.30 -66.62
CA LEU A 8 48.15 -27.21 -66.74
C LEU A 8 46.92 -26.27 -66.52
N GLY A 9 45.85 -26.20 -67.30
CA GLY A 9 45.27 -27.10 -68.28
C GLY A 9 43.76 -27.21 -67.99
N LEU A 10 42.95 -27.03 -69.03
CA LEU A 10 41.59 -27.54 -69.24
C LEU A 10 40.36 -26.61 -69.02
N ILE A 11 39.51 -26.68 -70.06
CA ILE A 11 38.26 -26.01 -70.40
C ILE A 11 37.07 -26.81 -69.84
N VAL A 12 36.01 -26.15 -69.36
CA VAL A 12 34.59 -26.52 -69.64
C VAL A 12 33.72 -25.24 -69.63
N PRO A 13 32.90 -24.99 -70.66
CA PRO A 13 31.91 -23.92 -70.67
C PRO A 13 30.56 -24.44 -70.14
N LEU A 14 29.82 -23.63 -69.39
CA LEU A 14 28.37 -23.76 -69.36
C LEU A 14 27.70 -22.43 -69.03
N ALA A 15 26.71 -22.12 -69.85
CA ALA A 15 26.02 -20.86 -69.96
C ALA A 15 24.79 -20.78 -69.03
N VAL A 16 24.19 -19.58 -69.06
CA VAL A 16 22.80 -19.22 -68.68
C VAL A 16 22.58 -19.21 -67.15
N VAL A 17 21.96 -18.22 -66.50
CA VAL A 17 20.83 -17.35 -66.85
C VAL A 17 20.93 -16.04 -66.03
N LEU A 18 20.62 -14.92 -66.67
CA LEU A 18 20.32 -13.63 -66.05
C LEU A 18 19.08 -13.73 -65.16
N ALA A 19 19.21 -13.38 -63.88
CA ALA A 19 18.07 -12.89 -63.10
C ALA A 19 18.52 -11.68 -62.28
N ALA A 20 18.13 -10.50 -62.76
CA ALA A 20 18.15 -9.27 -61.98
C ALA A 20 17.13 -9.42 -60.83
N GLY A 21 17.58 -9.99 -59.72
CA GLY A 21 16.86 -10.01 -58.46
C GLY A 21 17.31 -8.83 -57.62
N VAL A 22 16.47 -7.80 -57.54
CA VAL A 22 16.56 -6.78 -56.50
C VAL A 22 16.62 -7.52 -55.15
N LEU A 23 17.76 -7.42 -54.47
CA LEU A 23 17.90 -7.85 -53.08
C LEU A 23 16.99 -6.94 -52.25
N PHE A 24 15.73 -7.31 -52.11
CA PHE A 24 14.93 -6.88 -50.98
C PHE A 24 15.60 -7.50 -49.75
N ALA A 25 16.43 -6.70 -49.08
CA ALA A 25 16.89 -6.99 -47.74
C ALA A 25 15.65 -7.32 -46.90
N LYS A 26 15.55 -8.58 -46.48
CA LYS A 26 14.56 -9.04 -45.52
C LYS A 26 14.71 -8.14 -44.29
N PRO A 27 13.69 -7.35 -43.90
CA PRO A 27 13.79 -6.55 -42.69
C PRO A 27 14.15 -7.48 -41.54
N PRO A 28 15.05 -7.07 -40.62
CA PRO A 28 15.41 -7.89 -39.49
C PRO A 28 14.12 -8.30 -38.79
N ALA A 29 14.00 -9.60 -38.50
CA ALA A 29 12.87 -10.16 -37.79
C ALA A 29 12.60 -9.27 -36.58
N GLY A 30 11.55 -8.45 -36.70
CA GLY A 30 11.03 -7.71 -35.57
C GLY A 30 10.82 -8.73 -34.48
N LYS A 31 11.36 -8.47 -33.29
CA LYS A 31 10.91 -9.19 -32.10
C LYS A 31 9.40 -9.07 -32.13
N VAL A 32 8.72 -10.16 -32.47
CA VAL A 32 7.29 -10.28 -32.27
C VAL A 32 7.16 -10.08 -30.77
N LEU A 33 6.74 -8.87 -30.39
CA LEU A 33 6.35 -8.62 -29.03
C LEU A 33 5.37 -9.74 -28.68
N PRO A 34 5.55 -10.42 -27.54
CA PRO A 34 4.56 -11.39 -27.10
C PRO A 34 3.18 -10.71 -27.15
N PRO A 35 2.12 -11.44 -27.49
CA PRO A 35 0.79 -10.86 -27.49
C PRO A 35 0.58 -10.21 -26.11
N VAL A 36 0.09 -8.97 -26.12
CA VAL A 36 -0.32 -8.21 -24.93
C VAL A 36 -1.51 -8.93 -24.32
N THR A 37 -1.25 -10.07 -23.69
CA THR A 37 -2.21 -10.94 -23.02
C THR A 37 -1.67 -11.31 -21.64
N GLN A 38 -1.01 -10.36 -20.99
CA GLN A 38 -0.93 -10.33 -19.54
C GLN A 38 -1.36 -8.93 -19.10
N GLN A 39 -2.48 -8.92 -18.36
CA GLN A 39 -2.96 -7.82 -17.54
C GLN A 39 -3.74 -6.69 -18.26
N ILE A 40 -4.90 -7.06 -18.83
CA ILE A 40 -6.09 -6.33 -18.36
C ILE A 40 -6.15 -6.69 -16.86
N ALA A 41 -5.75 -5.79 -15.97
CA ALA A 41 -6.02 -5.97 -14.55
C ALA A 41 -7.52 -6.28 -14.46
N LYS A 42 -7.84 -7.49 -13.99
CA LYS A 42 -9.21 -8.00 -13.95
C LYS A 42 -10.05 -6.93 -13.24
N LEU A 43 -10.91 -6.24 -13.99
CA LEU A 43 -11.71 -5.10 -13.51
C LEU A 43 -12.81 -5.66 -12.60
N LEU A 44 -12.42 -6.08 -11.41
CA LEU A 44 -13.28 -6.65 -10.39
C LEU A 44 -12.99 -5.98 -9.05
N ALA A 45 -13.93 -6.13 -8.13
CA ALA A 45 -13.70 -5.78 -6.73
C ALA A 45 -12.60 -6.69 -6.14
N ASP A 46 -12.02 -6.27 -5.02
CA ASP A 46 -10.96 -6.99 -4.33
C ASP A 46 -11.05 -6.72 -2.83
N LEU A 47 -11.77 -7.60 -2.11
CA LEU A 47 -11.96 -7.54 -0.68
C LEU A 47 -10.73 -8.08 0.04
N THR A 48 -10.15 -7.24 0.88
CA THR A 48 -9.02 -7.63 1.72
C THR A 48 -9.24 -7.23 3.17
N ILE A 49 -8.61 -7.99 4.07
CA ILE A 49 -8.48 -7.60 5.47
C ILE A 49 -7.19 -6.78 5.61
N VAL A 50 -7.33 -5.48 5.90
CA VAL A 50 -6.15 -4.61 6.09
C VAL A 50 -5.68 -4.59 7.54
N SER A 51 -6.57 -4.88 8.50
CA SER A 51 -6.18 -4.94 9.91
C SER A 51 -7.15 -5.75 10.78
N ILE A 52 -6.60 -6.33 11.85
CA ILE A 52 -7.32 -6.95 12.95
C ILE A 52 -6.73 -6.37 14.25
N TYR A 53 -7.57 -5.89 15.15
CA TYR A 53 -7.16 -5.28 16.41
C TYR A 53 -8.22 -5.52 17.50
N ASN A 54 -7.88 -5.18 18.74
CA ASN A 54 -8.81 -5.17 19.87
C ASN A 54 -8.85 -3.80 20.56
N SER A 55 -9.99 -3.44 21.15
CA SER A 55 -10.20 -2.16 21.86
C SER A 55 -9.50 -2.08 23.23
N GLY A 56 -8.24 -2.50 23.29
CA GLY A 56 -7.45 -2.62 24.52
C GLY A 56 -7.56 -4.00 25.20
N CYS A 57 -7.03 -4.09 26.41
CA CYS A 57 -6.91 -5.34 27.15
C CYS A 57 -8.28 -6.00 27.44
N GLY A 58 -8.51 -7.21 26.91
CA GLY A 58 -9.82 -7.87 27.00
C GLY A 58 -10.91 -7.19 26.18
N GLY A 59 -10.53 -6.31 25.25
CA GLY A 59 -11.41 -5.58 24.36
C GLY A 59 -11.98 -6.43 23.24
N GLU A 60 -12.97 -5.85 22.57
CA GLU A 60 -13.64 -6.44 21.42
C GLU A 60 -12.73 -6.46 20.20
N VAL A 61 -12.75 -7.57 19.46
CA VAL A 61 -12.00 -7.69 18.21
C VAL A 61 -12.73 -6.97 17.10
N SER A 62 -11.99 -6.15 16.38
CA SER A 62 -12.45 -5.43 15.21
C SER A 62 -11.57 -5.74 14.01
N VAL A 63 -12.20 -5.72 12.83
CA VAL A 63 -11.59 -6.05 11.55
C VAL A 63 -11.87 -4.93 10.57
N VAL A 64 -10.83 -4.45 9.91
CA VAL A 64 -10.95 -3.46 8.84
C VAL A 64 -10.90 -4.18 7.50
N VAL A 65 -11.97 -4.00 6.73
CA VAL A 65 -12.11 -4.53 5.37
C VAL A 65 -11.95 -3.38 4.38
N LYS A 66 -11.29 -3.64 3.25
CA LYS A 66 -11.16 -2.69 2.15
C LYS A 66 -11.47 -3.34 0.82
N ASN A 67 -12.08 -2.60 -0.10
CA ASN A 67 -12.12 -2.93 -1.52
C ASN A 67 -10.92 -2.30 -2.23
N LEU A 68 -9.86 -3.07 -2.51
CA LEU A 68 -8.68 -2.63 -3.28
C LEU A 68 -8.91 -2.68 -4.80
N GLY A 69 -9.98 -3.34 -5.23
CA GLY A 69 -10.23 -3.60 -6.64
C GLY A 69 -10.67 -2.33 -7.36
N PRO A 70 -10.37 -2.22 -8.66
CA PRO A 70 -10.79 -1.06 -9.46
C PRO A 70 -12.29 -1.01 -9.74
N SER A 71 -13.06 -2.02 -9.33
CA SER A 71 -14.52 -2.10 -9.58
C SER A 71 -15.34 -2.14 -8.30
N PRO A 72 -16.61 -1.68 -8.37
CA PRO A 72 -17.48 -1.69 -7.22
C PRO A 72 -17.93 -3.10 -6.83
N LEU A 73 -18.27 -3.30 -5.56
CA LEU A 73 -18.93 -4.52 -5.11
C LEU A 73 -20.37 -4.59 -5.65
N PRO A 74 -20.86 -5.78 -6.03
CA PRO A 74 -22.22 -5.94 -6.52
C PRO A 74 -23.23 -5.65 -5.40
N ASP A 75 -24.37 -5.04 -5.74
CA ASP A 75 -25.42 -4.70 -4.77
C ASP A 75 -26.03 -5.93 -4.06
N THR A 76 -25.83 -7.13 -4.63
CA THR A 76 -26.22 -8.41 -4.02
C THR A 76 -25.58 -8.65 -2.67
N VAL A 77 -24.37 -8.11 -2.41
CA VAL A 77 -23.69 -8.17 -1.10
C VAL A 77 -24.57 -7.61 0.03
N TRP A 78 -25.41 -6.60 -0.28
CA TRP A 78 -26.30 -5.96 0.70
C TRP A 78 -27.76 -6.41 0.62
N THR A 79 -28.20 -6.92 -0.54
CA THR A 79 -29.63 -7.16 -0.84
C THR A 79 -30.03 -8.62 -0.77
N VAL A 80 -29.09 -9.56 -0.91
CA VAL A 80 -29.36 -11.00 -0.88
C VAL A 80 -28.85 -11.56 0.44
N HIS A 81 -29.76 -12.00 1.31
CA HIS A 81 -29.43 -12.53 2.65
C HIS A 81 -29.62 -14.04 2.68
N THR A 82 -28.55 -14.78 2.47
CA THR A 82 -28.53 -16.25 2.56
C THR A 82 -27.52 -16.71 3.62
N PRO A 83 -27.58 -17.97 4.08
CA PRO A 83 -26.55 -18.53 4.95
C PRO A 83 -25.13 -18.44 4.37
N GLN A 84 -24.99 -18.40 3.04
CA GLN A 84 -23.73 -18.20 2.32
C GLN A 84 -23.66 -16.78 1.73
N SER A 85 -23.60 -15.78 2.60
CA SER A 85 -23.39 -14.39 2.21
C SER A 85 -21.93 -13.98 2.38
N ALA A 86 -21.45 -13.03 1.57
CA ALA A 86 -20.16 -12.40 1.79
C ALA A 86 -20.11 -11.76 3.19
N GLY A 87 -19.06 -12.06 3.95
CA GLY A 87 -18.96 -11.71 5.36
C GLY A 87 -17.55 -11.85 5.90
N VAL A 88 -17.31 -11.34 7.10
CA VAL A 88 -16.06 -11.55 7.83
C VAL A 88 -16.26 -12.68 8.83
N TYR A 89 -15.42 -13.70 8.74
CA TYR A 89 -15.34 -14.81 9.68
C TYR A 89 -14.04 -14.75 10.47
N LEU A 90 -14.17 -14.90 11.79
CA LEU A 90 -13.09 -14.88 12.75
C LEU A 90 -12.77 -16.30 13.21
N TYR A 91 -11.48 -16.58 13.34
CA TYR A 91 -10.94 -17.80 13.92
C TYR A 91 -9.98 -17.42 15.04
N LYS A 92 -10.10 -18.12 16.18
CA LYS A 92 -9.24 -17.98 17.34
C LYS A 92 -8.43 -19.26 17.51
N ASN A 93 -7.11 -19.16 17.42
CA ASN A 93 -6.19 -20.30 17.45
C ASN A 93 -6.62 -21.42 16.48
N GLY A 94 -6.99 -21.05 15.26
CA GLY A 94 -7.46 -21.97 14.22
C GLY A 94 -8.91 -22.44 14.35
N THR A 95 -9.61 -22.19 15.46
CA THR A 95 -11.01 -22.60 15.66
C THR A 95 -11.97 -21.49 15.27
N GLY A 96 -13.04 -21.81 14.53
CA GLY A 96 -14.10 -20.85 14.20
C GLY A 96 -14.66 -20.18 15.45
N TRP A 97 -14.69 -18.85 15.45
CA TRP A 97 -14.97 -18.06 16.65
C TRP A 97 -16.20 -17.16 16.51
N GLY A 98 -16.50 -16.71 15.28
CA GLY A 98 -17.70 -15.96 14.98
C GLY A 98 -17.57 -15.20 13.67
N GLY A 99 -18.48 -14.28 13.40
CA GLY A 99 -18.44 -13.48 12.19
C GLY A 99 -19.74 -12.71 11.94
N ALA A 100 -19.74 -11.93 10.87
CA ALA A 100 -20.92 -11.22 10.40
C ALA A 100 -20.86 -11.03 8.89
N SER A 101 -22.02 -11.09 8.24
CA SER A 101 -22.17 -10.74 6.83
C SER A 101 -21.94 -9.24 6.61
N ILE A 102 -21.42 -8.86 5.45
CA ILE A 102 -21.12 -7.45 5.09
C ILE A 102 -22.36 -6.57 5.22
N TRP A 103 -23.52 -7.07 4.77
CA TRP A 103 -24.79 -6.33 4.88
C TRP A 103 -25.18 -5.94 6.31
N LYS A 104 -24.66 -6.64 7.32
CA LYS A 104 -24.96 -6.39 8.73
C LYS A 104 -24.06 -5.31 9.33
N PHE A 105 -22.77 -5.26 8.99
CA PHE A 105 -21.83 -4.29 9.57
C PHE A 105 -21.54 -3.08 8.66
N ASP A 106 -21.74 -3.19 7.35
CA ASP A 106 -21.56 -2.09 6.39
C ASP A 106 -22.90 -1.62 5.79
N THR A 107 -23.83 -1.19 6.65
CA THR A 107 -25.17 -0.72 6.22
C THR A 107 -25.09 0.53 5.34
N ALA A 108 -24.05 1.34 5.51
CA ALA A 108 -23.78 2.53 4.72
C ALA A 108 -23.11 2.23 3.35
N LYS A 109 -22.82 0.95 3.06
CA LYS A 109 -22.19 0.49 1.81
C LYS A 109 -20.84 1.16 1.53
N LYS A 110 -20.06 1.43 2.57
CA LYS A 110 -18.74 2.07 2.45
C LYS A 110 -17.77 1.22 1.63
N LEU A 111 -17.93 -0.09 1.57
CA LEU A 111 -17.13 -0.99 0.72
C LEU A 111 -17.53 -0.95 -0.76
N LYS A 112 -18.67 -0.35 -1.13
CA LYS A 112 -19.23 -0.43 -2.48
C LYS A 112 -18.26 0.09 -3.53
N ASN A 113 -17.63 1.22 -3.31
CA ASN A 113 -16.76 1.84 -4.31
C ASN A 113 -15.30 1.41 -4.15
N PRO A 114 -14.49 1.45 -5.22
CA PRO A 114 -13.04 1.27 -5.14
C PRO A 114 -12.41 2.12 -4.05
N GLY A 115 -11.51 1.52 -3.26
CA GLY A 115 -10.86 2.17 -2.11
C GLY A 115 -11.72 2.27 -0.85
N GLY A 116 -13.00 1.91 -0.93
CA GLY A 116 -13.95 1.93 0.18
C GLY A 116 -13.53 1.01 1.34
N MET A 117 -13.86 1.42 2.58
CA MET A 117 -13.48 0.72 3.80
C MET A 117 -14.64 0.62 4.78
N ALA A 118 -14.76 -0.51 5.46
CA ALA A 118 -15.70 -0.72 6.55
C ALA A 118 -15.05 -1.48 7.72
N ILE A 119 -15.55 -1.21 8.92
CA ILE A 119 -15.08 -1.84 10.15
C ILE A 119 -16.16 -2.81 10.63
N PHE A 120 -15.79 -4.07 10.78
CA PHE A 120 -16.58 -5.05 11.52
C PHE A 120 -16.08 -5.10 12.96
N THR A 121 -16.90 -4.64 13.91
CA THR A 121 -16.65 -4.80 15.34
C THR A 121 -17.45 -5.99 15.87
N SER A 122 -16.77 -6.98 16.41
CA SER A 122 -17.39 -8.16 17.03
C SER A 122 -17.66 -7.92 18.51
N THR A 123 -18.57 -8.67 19.11
CA THR A 123 -18.73 -8.71 20.58
C THR A 123 -17.72 -9.65 21.26
N LEU A 124 -16.74 -10.15 20.51
CA LEU A 124 -15.82 -11.20 20.94
C LEU A 124 -14.56 -10.58 21.55
N LYS A 125 -14.27 -10.97 22.79
CA LYS A 125 -13.18 -10.37 23.57
C LYS A 125 -11.93 -11.24 23.56
N VAL A 126 -10.77 -10.61 23.43
CA VAL A 126 -9.48 -11.30 23.44
C VAL A 126 -8.48 -10.64 24.38
N THR A 127 -7.86 -11.47 25.21
CA THR A 127 -6.69 -11.08 26.02
C THR A 127 -5.41 -11.51 25.32
N LYS A 128 -5.30 -12.76 24.87
CA LYS A 128 -4.16 -13.23 24.08
C LYS A 128 -4.58 -14.40 23.21
N ALA A 129 -4.42 -14.29 21.89
CA ALA A 129 -4.66 -15.38 20.94
C ALA A 129 -4.15 -15.01 19.54
N THR A 130 -3.92 -16.03 18.72
CA THR A 130 -3.82 -15.86 17.28
C THR A 130 -5.23 -15.69 16.71
N ILE A 131 -5.48 -14.55 16.08
CA ILE A 131 -6.75 -14.21 15.45
C ILE A 131 -6.56 -14.16 13.95
N LYS A 132 -7.32 -14.97 13.22
CA LYS A 132 -7.43 -14.93 11.77
C LYS A 132 -8.79 -14.39 11.39
N ALA A 133 -8.83 -13.44 10.47
CA ALA A 133 -10.04 -12.99 9.82
C ALA A 133 -10.01 -13.38 8.34
N VAL A 134 -11.16 -13.80 7.82
CA VAL A 134 -11.35 -14.09 6.39
C VAL A 134 -12.58 -13.33 5.93
N VAL A 135 -12.43 -12.43 4.96
CA VAL A 135 -13.56 -11.81 4.26
C VAL A 135 -13.97 -12.68 3.08
N ASP A 136 -15.28 -12.81 2.88
CA ASP A 136 -15.87 -13.61 1.82
C ASP A 136 -15.37 -15.06 1.77
N ALA A 137 -15.32 -15.72 2.93
CA ALA A 137 -14.88 -17.13 3.02
C ALA A 137 -15.73 -18.10 2.15
N GLY A 138 -16.93 -17.69 1.75
CA GLY A 138 -17.81 -18.43 0.84
C GLY A 138 -17.52 -18.20 -0.65
N ASN A 139 -16.59 -17.29 -1.00
CA ASN A 139 -16.27 -16.88 -2.36
C ASN A 139 -17.54 -16.49 -3.15
N VAL A 140 -18.37 -15.65 -2.53
CA VAL A 140 -19.66 -15.20 -3.05
C VAL A 140 -19.48 -14.04 -4.03
N VAL A 141 -18.47 -13.20 -3.79
CA VAL A 141 -18.07 -12.11 -4.67
C VAL A 141 -16.99 -12.63 -5.62
N LYS A 142 -17.11 -12.32 -6.90
CA LYS A 142 -16.03 -12.60 -7.84
C LYS A 142 -14.97 -11.52 -7.73
N GLU A 143 -13.77 -11.90 -7.31
CA GLU A 143 -12.72 -10.92 -7.00
C GLU A 143 -11.58 -10.92 -8.02
N ALA A 144 -10.79 -9.84 -7.97
CA ALA A 144 -9.55 -9.72 -8.72
C ALA A 144 -8.48 -10.67 -8.16
N ASN A 145 -8.37 -10.79 -6.84
CA ASN A 145 -7.41 -11.65 -6.16
C ASN A 145 -8.02 -12.38 -4.95
N GLU A 146 -8.50 -13.60 -5.15
CA GLU A 146 -9.04 -14.47 -4.08
C GLU A 146 -8.02 -14.85 -2.97
N GLY A 147 -6.74 -14.51 -3.16
CA GLY A 147 -5.65 -14.88 -2.26
C GLY A 147 -5.37 -13.87 -1.14
N ASN A 148 -5.96 -12.67 -1.18
CA ASN A 148 -5.71 -11.61 -0.18
C ASN A 148 -6.87 -11.37 0.79
N ASN A 149 -7.86 -12.26 0.79
CA ASN A 149 -9.06 -12.21 1.61
C ASN A 149 -8.84 -12.55 3.09
N SER A 150 -7.62 -12.90 3.51
CA SER A 150 -7.35 -13.30 4.89
C SER A 150 -6.13 -12.62 5.48
N LEU A 151 -6.22 -12.32 6.77
CA LEU A 151 -5.12 -11.84 7.59
C LEU A 151 -5.11 -12.61 8.90
N GLU A 152 -3.93 -12.92 9.42
CA GLU A 152 -3.73 -13.53 10.72
C GLU A 152 -2.78 -12.68 11.54
N VAL A 153 -3.14 -12.42 12.80
CA VAL A 153 -2.35 -11.63 13.74
C VAL A 153 -2.32 -12.29 15.11
N ASN A 154 -1.23 -12.10 15.85
CA ASN A 154 -1.19 -12.46 17.26
C ASN A 154 -1.64 -11.26 18.08
N LEU A 155 -2.90 -11.28 18.54
CA LEU A 155 -3.38 -10.28 19.48
C LEU A 155 -2.95 -10.68 20.89
N ALA A 156 -2.34 -9.74 21.60
CA ALA A 156 -1.97 -9.90 22.99
C ALA A 156 -2.30 -8.62 23.76
N CYS A 157 -2.69 -8.81 25.01
CA CYS A 157 -2.82 -7.78 26.01
C CYS A 157 -1.42 -7.20 26.21
N SER A 158 -1.20 -6.02 25.68
CA SER A 158 -0.22 -5.12 26.23
C SER A 158 -0.96 -4.25 27.24
N SER A 159 -0.50 -4.21 28.50
CA SER A 159 -0.99 -3.32 29.56
C SER A 159 -0.65 -1.83 29.29
N SER A 160 -0.51 -1.49 28.02
CA SER A 160 -0.15 -0.22 27.43
C SER A 160 -1.09 -0.09 26.23
N GLY A 161 -1.86 1.00 26.18
CA GLY A 161 -3.14 1.20 25.46
C GLY A 161 -3.23 0.73 23.99
N THR A 162 -4.08 1.36 23.18
CA THR A 162 -4.06 1.14 21.72
C THR A 162 -3.68 2.48 21.10
N CYS A 163 -2.64 2.50 20.26
CA CYS A 163 -2.14 3.72 19.63
C CYS A 163 -3.08 4.14 18.50
N CYS A 164 -4.13 4.87 18.86
CA CYS A 164 -5.10 5.39 17.90
C CYS A 164 -4.64 6.75 17.37
N LEU A 165 -3.59 6.75 16.54
CA LEU A 165 -3.05 7.95 15.92
C LEU A 165 -3.93 8.48 14.76
N ASP A 166 -5.25 8.35 14.85
CA ASP A 166 -6.19 8.77 13.81
C ASP A 166 -6.46 10.27 13.85
N GLY A 167 -6.61 10.90 12.69
CA GLY A 167 -7.05 12.29 12.56
C GLY A 167 -6.08 13.19 11.81
N THR A 168 -6.32 14.49 11.92
CA THR A 168 -5.55 15.52 11.23
C THR A 168 -4.62 16.24 12.21
N TYR A 169 -3.38 16.42 11.79
CA TYR A 169 -2.30 17.01 12.56
C TYR A 169 -1.75 18.21 11.80
N ASP A 170 -1.59 19.33 12.49
CA ASP A 170 -0.74 20.42 12.03
C ASP A 170 0.70 20.11 12.42
N GLY A 171 1.62 20.26 11.48
CA GLY A 171 3.02 19.98 11.68
C GLY A 171 3.94 21.09 11.19
N VAL A 172 5.13 21.11 11.78
CA VAL A 172 6.24 21.98 11.35
C VAL A 172 7.47 21.12 11.16
N MET A 173 8.09 21.16 9.99
CA MET A 173 9.39 20.55 9.70
C MET A 173 10.46 21.64 9.71
N GLN A 174 11.57 21.38 10.38
CA GLN A 174 12.72 22.25 10.45
C GLN A 174 13.96 21.47 10.02
N ASP A 175 14.54 21.90 8.90
CA ASP A 175 15.78 21.32 8.39
C ASP A 175 16.93 21.59 9.36
N THR A 176 17.81 20.61 9.48
CA THR A 176 19.08 20.75 10.19
C THR A 176 20.17 21.07 9.17
N ALA A 177 20.93 22.14 9.42
CA ALA A 177 22.07 22.50 8.59
C ALA A 177 23.06 21.34 8.48
N SER A 178 23.49 21.02 7.26
CA SER A 178 24.45 19.96 6.98
C SER A 178 25.15 20.21 5.64
N ALA A 179 26.15 19.39 5.30
CA ALA A 179 26.77 19.46 3.97
C ALA A 179 25.77 19.19 2.83
N THR A 180 24.74 18.38 3.07
CA THR A 180 23.65 18.10 2.12
C THR A 180 22.49 19.09 2.25
N CYS A 181 22.54 20.01 3.21
CA CYS A 181 21.52 21.01 3.50
C CYS A 181 22.16 22.37 3.86
N PRO A 182 22.74 23.09 2.86
CA PRO A 182 23.42 24.37 3.09
C PRO A 182 22.44 25.52 3.40
N HIS A 183 21.17 25.37 3.01
CA HIS A 183 20.11 26.36 3.20
C HIS A 183 18.93 25.71 3.91
N PRO A 184 19.03 25.47 5.22
CA PRO A 184 17.95 24.86 5.99
C PRO A 184 16.72 25.77 5.99
N THR A 185 15.56 25.16 5.81
CA THR A 185 14.27 25.86 5.82
C THR A 185 13.39 25.39 6.98
N THR A 186 12.31 26.12 7.20
CA THR A 186 11.25 25.70 8.11
C THR A 186 9.94 25.80 7.36
N GLU A 187 9.22 24.69 7.29
CA GLU A 187 8.00 24.55 6.51
C GLU A 187 6.88 23.97 7.37
N LYS A 188 5.65 24.37 7.07
CA LYS A 188 4.46 23.78 7.69
C LYS A 188 3.97 22.63 6.84
N PHE A 189 3.30 21.67 7.46
CA PHE A 189 2.60 20.60 6.76
C PHE A 189 1.34 20.19 7.50
N ILE A 190 0.44 19.54 6.79
CA ILE A 190 -0.73 18.87 7.35
C ILE A 190 -0.55 17.38 7.13
N LEU A 191 -0.57 16.61 8.21
CA LEU A 191 -0.59 15.15 8.18
C LEU A 191 -2.00 14.69 8.52
N THR A 192 -2.62 13.94 7.63
CA THR A 192 -3.88 13.25 7.91
C THR A 192 -3.59 11.77 8.01
N ILE A 193 -3.69 11.22 9.21
CA ILE A 193 -3.57 9.78 9.43
C ILE A 193 -4.98 9.21 9.45
N SER A 194 -5.21 8.19 8.63
CA SER A 194 -6.34 7.29 8.73
C SER A 194 -5.87 6.02 9.42
N ASN A 195 -5.95 6.00 10.76
CA ASN A 195 -5.70 4.82 11.57
C ASN A 195 -7.03 4.19 11.98
N LEU A 196 -7.78 3.74 10.97
CA LEU A 196 -9.09 3.12 11.19
C LEU A 196 -8.94 1.94 12.13
N GLY A 197 -9.44 2.12 13.35
CA GLY A 197 -9.39 1.08 14.35
C GLY A 197 -8.09 0.96 15.13
N CYS A 198 -7.26 2.00 15.18
CA CYS A 198 -6.07 1.99 16.02
C CYS A 198 -5.14 0.79 15.70
N SER A 199 -5.10 0.44 14.40
CA SER A 199 -4.18 -0.53 13.84
C SER A 199 -2.73 -0.15 14.14
N HIS A 200 -1.88 -1.16 14.23
CA HIS A 200 -0.43 -0.94 14.22
C HIS A 200 0.06 -0.37 12.90
N VAL A 201 -0.69 -0.50 11.80
CA VAL A 201 -0.37 0.11 10.52
C VAL A 201 -1.13 1.42 10.38
N VAL A 202 -0.40 2.49 10.13
CA VAL A 202 -0.95 3.83 9.91
C VAL A 202 -0.69 4.24 8.47
N ASN A 203 -1.74 4.66 7.80
CA ASN A 203 -1.65 5.24 6.47
C ASN A 203 -2.19 6.66 6.51
N GLY A 204 -1.77 7.48 5.56
CA GLY A 204 -2.21 8.86 5.52
C GLY A 204 -1.72 9.62 4.31
N GLU A 205 -1.94 10.92 4.38
CA GLU A 205 -1.45 11.88 3.41
C GLU A 205 -0.76 13.02 4.14
N VAL A 206 0.35 13.49 3.57
CA VAL A 206 1.06 14.68 4.03
C VAL A 206 1.04 15.72 2.94
N ASN A 207 0.59 16.92 3.29
CA ASN A 207 0.58 18.07 2.42
C ASN A 207 1.49 19.16 3.01
N THR A 208 2.58 19.52 2.33
CA THR A 208 3.39 20.67 2.74
C THR A 208 2.69 21.96 2.37
N ILE A 209 2.77 22.97 3.24
CA ILE A 209 1.99 24.21 3.16
C ILE A 209 2.93 25.41 3.05
N LYS A 210 2.77 26.21 1.99
CA LYS A 210 3.46 27.48 1.81
C LYS A 210 2.44 28.59 1.59
N GLY A 211 2.49 29.64 2.41
CA GLY A 211 1.52 30.75 2.31
C GLY A 211 0.05 30.35 2.51
N GLY A 212 -0.22 29.22 3.21
CA GLY A 212 -1.56 28.70 3.44
C GLY A 212 -2.08 27.76 2.34
N VAL A 213 -1.28 27.48 1.30
CA VAL A 213 -1.68 26.62 0.17
C VAL A 213 -0.83 25.33 0.18
N PRO A 214 -1.43 24.15 -0.05
CA PRO A 214 -0.68 22.92 -0.31
C PRO A 214 0.24 23.06 -1.53
N THR A 215 1.51 22.71 -1.38
CA THR A 215 2.50 22.77 -2.47
C THR A 215 2.94 21.39 -2.93
N HIS A 216 3.12 20.45 -2.01
CA HIS A 216 3.49 19.07 -2.34
C HIS A 216 2.67 18.09 -1.51
N THR A 217 2.35 16.94 -2.11
CA THR A 217 1.59 15.87 -1.47
C THR A 217 2.41 14.58 -1.47
N TYR A 218 2.40 13.88 -0.34
CA TYR A 218 3.02 12.58 -0.15
C TYR A 218 2.00 11.60 0.41
N HIS A 219 2.15 10.32 0.07
CA HIS A 219 1.50 9.26 0.82
C HIS A 219 2.32 8.94 2.06
N PHE A 220 1.68 8.90 3.22
CA PHE A 220 2.28 8.40 4.43
C PHE A 220 1.92 6.93 4.61
N SER A 221 2.92 6.10 4.84
CA SER A 221 2.77 4.70 5.24
C SER A 221 3.74 4.41 6.38
N GLY A 222 3.23 3.86 7.47
CA GLY A 222 4.04 3.58 8.63
C GLY A 222 3.37 2.64 9.62
N SER A 223 3.95 2.61 10.80
CA SER A 223 3.43 1.91 11.96
C SER A 223 3.24 2.85 13.14
N GLY A 224 2.08 2.70 13.79
CA GLY A 224 1.78 3.25 15.10
C GLY A 224 1.96 2.14 16.13
N GLY A 225 3.14 2.04 16.73
CA GLY A 225 3.46 0.88 17.57
C GLY A 225 4.54 1.18 18.60
N GLY A 226 4.53 0.45 19.71
CA GLY A 226 5.43 0.69 20.83
C GLY A 226 4.91 1.79 21.76
N PHE A 227 4.88 1.47 23.05
CA PHE A 227 4.35 2.36 24.08
C PHE A 227 5.45 2.88 24.98
N THR A 228 5.33 4.16 25.32
CA THR A 228 6.01 4.77 26.46
C THR A 228 4.94 5.52 27.28
N GLY A 229 4.21 4.82 28.14
CA GLY A 229 3.11 5.42 28.92
C GLY A 229 1.90 5.80 28.05
N THR A 230 1.49 7.07 28.06
CA THR A 230 0.41 7.64 27.21
C THR A 230 0.88 7.98 25.80
N CYS A 231 2.07 7.52 25.42
CA CYS A 231 2.70 7.86 24.16
C CYS A 231 2.88 6.65 23.24
N CYS A 232 2.92 6.96 21.94
CA CYS A 232 2.93 6.06 20.81
C CYS A 232 4.06 6.43 19.85
N VAL A 233 4.84 5.45 19.40
CA VAL A 233 5.82 5.71 18.34
C VAL A 233 5.09 5.72 17.00
N LEU A 234 5.30 6.80 16.25
CA LEU A 234 5.00 6.89 14.83
C LEU A 234 6.29 6.64 14.07
N ASP A 235 6.36 5.55 13.31
CA ASP A 235 7.54 5.19 12.51
C ASP A 235 7.09 4.83 11.09
N GLY A 236 7.46 5.63 10.10
CA GLY A 236 6.95 5.50 8.75
C GLY A 236 7.78 6.20 7.70
N SER A 237 7.20 6.35 6.53
CA SER A 237 7.82 7.00 5.38
C SER A 237 6.81 7.85 4.63
N LEU A 238 7.28 9.01 4.16
CA LEU A 238 6.60 9.83 3.16
C LEU A 238 7.08 9.37 1.79
N LEU A 239 6.15 8.84 1.01
CA LEU A 239 6.37 8.32 -0.33
C LEU A 239 5.84 9.34 -1.34
N GLY A 240 6.70 9.72 -2.28
CA GLY A 240 6.34 10.56 -3.39
C GLY A 240 5.25 9.97 -4.28
N ILE A 241 4.48 10.84 -4.93
CA ILE A 241 3.39 10.43 -5.83
C ILE A 241 3.91 10.39 -7.27
N ALA A 242 3.71 9.26 -7.95
CA ALA A 242 4.12 9.09 -9.33
C ALA A 242 3.49 10.16 -10.24
N GLY A 243 4.29 10.75 -11.13
CA GLY A 243 3.85 11.84 -12.00
C GLY A 243 3.86 13.23 -11.37
N THR A 244 4.30 13.36 -10.11
CA THR A 244 4.57 14.65 -9.45
C THR A 244 6.06 14.90 -9.30
N ASP A 245 6.44 16.11 -8.92
CA ASP A 245 7.82 16.48 -8.55
C ASP A 245 8.36 15.72 -7.32
N THR A 246 7.46 15.13 -6.51
CA THR A 246 7.84 14.28 -5.38
C THR A 246 8.13 12.83 -5.76
N ALA A 247 7.85 12.37 -6.99
CA ALA A 247 7.73 10.95 -7.37
C ALA A 247 8.88 10.01 -6.92
N ASN A 248 10.11 10.53 -6.79
CA ASN A 248 11.29 9.76 -6.41
C ASN A 248 11.71 9.94 -4.95
N GLN A 249 10.90 10.62 -4.14
CA GLN A 249 11.21 10.92 -2.75
C GLN A 249 10.71 9.81 -1.82
N ASN A 250 11.56 9.46 -0.84
CA ASN A 250 11.25 8.54 0.25
C ASN A 250 11.87 9.10 1.52
N ILE A 251 11.08 9.88 2.25
CA ILE A 251 11.52 10.56 3.47
C ILE A 251 11.13 9.70 4.66
N LYS A 252 12.11 9.24 5.45
CA LYS A 252 11.83 8.51 6.69
C LYS A 252 11.30 9.46 7.74
N PHE A 253 10.32 9.02 8.51
CA PHE A 253 9.59 9.84 9.46
C PHE A 253 9.45 9.07 10.77
N LYS A 254 9.96 9.60 11.88
CA LYS A 254 9.88 8.95 13.18
C LYS A 254 9.64 9.94 14.30
N GLY A 255 8.67 9.69 15.17
CA GLY A 255 8.40 10.53 16.33
C GLY A 255 7.66 9.78 17.43
N ILE A 256 7.64 10.36 18.62
CA ILE A 256 6.82 9.89 19.74
C ILE A 256 5.65 10.86 19.89
N LEU A 257 4.44 10.35 19.74
CA LEU A 257 3.20 11.08 19.89
C LEU A 257 2.61 10.74 21.25
N CYS A 258 2.44 11.72 22.12
CA CYS A 258 1.82 11.54 23.43
C CYS A 258 0.39 12.07 23.42
N ASP A 259 -0.51 11.41 24.15
CA ASP A 259 -1.86 11.90 24.41
C ASP A 259 -1.89 12.80 25.66
N LYS A 260 -2.59 13.93 25.54
CA LYS A 260 -2.84 14.92 26.59
C LYS A 260 -4.21 15.49 26.29
N ASP A 261 -5.11 15.26 27.23
CA ASP A 261 -6.48 15.76 27.17
C ASP A 261 -7.21 15.32 25.87
N GLY A 262 -6.92 14.10 25.39
CA GLY A 262 -7.54 13.51 24.19
C GLY A 262 -6.99 14.01 22.87
N LYS A 263 -5.85 14.72 22.88
CA LYS A 263 -5.14 15.15 21.68
C LYS A 263 -3.70 14.65 21.67
N TRP A 264 -3.29 14.16 20.50
CA TRP A 264 -1.94 13.69 20.25
C TRP A 264 -0.98 14.83 19.87
N TYR A 265 0.25 14.80 20.40
CA TYR A 265 1.31 15.76 20.08
C TYR A 265 2.68 15.10 20.02
N CYS A 266 3.54 15.63 19.15
CA CYS A 266 4.96 15.27 19.04
C CYS A 266 5.79 16.56 19.05
N SER A 267 6.81 16.64 19.91
CA SER A 267 7.64 17.84 20.05
C SER A 267 9.04 17.71 19.41
N ASP A 268 9.46 16.50 19.10
CA ASP A 268 10.86 16.18 18.79
C ASP A 268 11.00 15.05 17.76
N GLY A 269 10.04 14.94 16.85
CA GLY A 269 10.12 14.01 15.73
C GLY A 269 11.34 14.29 14.85
N VAL A 270 11.80 13.26 14.14
CA VAL A 270 12.94 13.31 13.22
C VAL A 270 12.50 12.80 11.86
N TYR A 271 12.94 13.49 10.81
CA TYR A 271 12.83 12.98 9.45
C TYR A 271 14.19 12.90 8.78
N THR A 272 14.33 11.92 7.90
CA THR A 272 15.57 11.70 7.14
C THR A 272 15.24 11.64 5.66
N ASN A 273 15.80 12.56 4.90
CA ASN A 273 15.72 12.59 3.45
C ASN A 273 17.09 12.21 2.86
N PRO A 274 17.25 11.02 2.26
CA PRO A 274 18.54 10.57 1.72
C PRO A 274 19.09 11.46 0.61
N THR A 275 18.22 12.17 -0.10
CA THR A 275 18.57 12.99 -1.27
C THR A 275 18.44 14.48 -1.02
N GLY A 276 18.15 14.90 0.22
CA GLY A 276 17.92 16.30 0.56
C GLY A 276 18.18 16.63 2.03
N CYS A 277 17.52 17.68 2.52
CA CYS A 277 17.61 18.10 3.91
C CYS A 277 16.93 17.11 4.85
N SER A 278 17.59 16.82 5.97
CA SER A 278 17.03 16.05 7.10
C SER A 278 16.86 16.98 8.28
N GLY A 279 15.99 16.64 9.23
CA GLY A 279 15.69 17.56 10.30
C GLY A 279 14.74 17.04 11.36
N LYS A 280 14.11 17.97 12.05
CA LYS A 280 13.16 17.69 13.12
C LYS A 280 11.76 18.14 12.73
N PHE A 281 10.76 17.52 13.33
CA PHE A 281 9.39 17.96 13.17
C PHE A 281 8.62 17.99 14.50
N THR A 282 7.55 18.78 14.49
CA THR A 282 6.52 18.78 15.52
C THR A 282 5.18 18.41 14.91
N LEU A 283 4.28 17.85 15.71
CA LEU A 283 2.89 17.54 15.36
C LEU A 283 1.96 17.96 16.49
N GLN A 284 0.80 18.48 16.12
CA GLN A 284 -0.31 18.73 17.03
C GLN A 284 -1.63 18.33 16.36
N GLN A 285 -2.36 17.43 16.99
CA GLN A 285 -3.69 17.02 16.51
C GLN A 285 -4.70 18.17 16.64
N LYS A 286 -5.58 18.31 15.65
CA LYS A 286 -6.65 19.31 15.62
C LYS A 286 -7.74 19.03 16.65
#